data_AF-A0AAW2S553-F1
#
_entry.id   AF-A0AAW2S553-F1
#
_cell.length_a   1.000
_cell.length_b   1.000
_cell.length_c   1.000
_cell.angle_alpha   90.00
_cell.angle_beta   90.00
_cell.angle_gamma   90.00
#
_symmetry.space_group_name_H-M   'P 1'
#
loop_
_entity.id
_entity.type
_entity.pdbx_description
1 polymer ?
#
loop_
_entity_poly.entity_id
_entity_poly.type
_entity_poly.pdbx_seq_one_letter_code
_entity_poly.pdbx_strand_id
1 'polypeptide(L)'
;MQEQRKQQISVLVKKYESKTQILLKKEEEIGKASSRKMELQNFLKRLESESQTWQRIAKENEAMVASLNSTIGRLRESAGNAAQDAESCCENRQDMEENTSEKRKRKMVCKCCNSRNSSVVMLPCRHLCSCKDCEVFLDSCPVCRTVKKATVEALI
;
A
#
# COMPACT_ATOMS: atom_id res chain seq x y z
N MET A 1 86.89 -14.18 11.10
CA MET A 1 85.84 -14.39 12.12
C MET A 1 84.75 -13.29 12.13
N GLN A 2 85.11 -12.01 12.18
CA GLN A 2 84.11 -10.92 12.27
C GLN A 2 83.27 -10.75 10.99
N GLU A 3 83.89 -10.91 9.81
CA GLU A 3 83.21 -10.81 8.51
C GLU A 3 82.17 -11.92 8.28
N GLN A 4 82.51 -13.16 8.70
CA GLN A 4 81.61 -14.31 8.59
C GLN A 4 80.38 -14.16 9.50
N ARG A 5 80.54 -13.57 10.70
CA ARG A 5 79.41 -13.22 11.59
C ARG A 5 78.51 -12.15 10.97
N LYS A 6 79.09 -11.11 10.35
CA LYS A 6 78.31 -10.08 9.64
C LYS A 6 77.47 -10.67 8.50
N GLN A 7 78.06 -11.58 7.72
CA GLN A 7 77.35 -12.26 6.63
C GLN A 7 76.18 -13.11 7.15
N GLN A 8 76.37 -13.87 8.23
CA GLN A 8 75.30 -14.68 8.83
C GLN A 8 74.13 -13.82 9.35
N ILE A 9 74.43 -12.70 10.01
CA ILE A 9 73.42 -11.76 10.51
C ILE A 9 72.65 -11.14 9.32
N SER A 10 73.35 -10.74 8.26
CA SER A 10 72.72 -10.16 7.06
C SER A 10 71.70 -11.11 6.41
N VAL A 11 72.05 -12.40 6.29
CA VAL A 11 71.14 -13.43 5.75
C VAL A 11 69.89 -13.60 6.61
N LEU A 12 70.06 -13.62 7.94
CA LEU A 12 68.94 -13.72 8.88
C LEU A 12 68.02 -12.49 8.77
N VAL A 13 68.58 -11.28 8.77
CA VAL A 13 67.81 -10.03 8.65
C VAL A 13 67.00 -10.01 7.36
N LYS A 14 67.62 -10.29 6.21
CA LYS A 14 66.90 -10.33 4.91
C LYS A 14 65.75 -11.35 4.91
N LYS A 15 65.95 -12.51 5.54
CA LYS A 15 64.91 -13.53 5.68
C LYS A 15 63.73 -13.03 6.51
N TYR A 16 64.00 -12.34 7.62
CA TYR A 16 62.95 -11.77 8.47
C TYR A 16 62.26 -10.57 7.81
N GLU A 17 62.97 -9.68 7.14
CA GLU A 17 62.38 -8.58 6.35
C GLU A 17 61.40 -9.12 5.32
N SER A 18 61.82 -10.13 4.54
CA SER A 18 60.97 -10.74 3.51
C SER A 18 59.71 -11.37 4.13
N LYS A 19 59.85 -12.04 5.27
CA LYS A 19 58.71 -12.64 6.00
C LYS A 19 57.76 -11.57 6.55
N THR A 20 58.29 -10.49 7.12
CA THR A 20 57.50 -9.37 7.63
C THR A 20 56.71 -8.70 6.51
N GLN A 21 57.32 -8.49 5.34
CA GLN A 21 56.64 -7.91 4.17
C GLN A 21 55.44 -8.77 3.73
N ILE A 22 55.59 -10.11 3.73
CA ILE A 22 54.50 -11.03 3.40
C ILE A 22 53.37 -10.94 4.43
N LEU A 23 53.71 -10.88 5.72
CA LEU A 23 52.71 -10.76 6.79
C LEU A 23 51.91 -9.46 6.68
N LEU A 24 52.56 -8.33 6.42
CA LEU A 24 51.88 -7.05 6.22
C LEU A 24 50.88 -7.10 5.06
N LYS A 25 51.29 -7.70 3.93
CA LYS A 25 50.38 -7.88 2.78
C LYS A 25 49.19 -8.77 3.13
N LYS A 26 49.39 -9.82 3.92
CA LYS A 26 48.32 -10.70 4.38
C LYS A 26 47.36 -9.99 5.34
N GLU A 27 47.88 -9.15 6.23
CA GLU A 27 47.06 -8.32 7.13
C GLU A 27 46.17 -7.36 6.34
N GLU A 28 46.70 -6.73 5.28
CA GLU A 28 45.92 -5.87 4.38
C GLU A 28 44.82 -6.66 3.64
N GLU A 29 45.14 -7.84 3.12
CA GLU A 29 44.17 -8.74 2.48
C GLU A 29 43.04 -9.14 3.46
N ILE A 30 43.39 -9.48 4.70
CA ILE A 30 42.44 -9.81 5.77
C ILE A 30 41.57 -8.60 6.11
N GLY A 31 42.17 -7.41 6.22
CA GLY A 31 41.44 -6.16 6.47
C GLY A 31 40.41 -5.86 5.39
N LYS A 32 40.80 -5.98 4.11
CA LYS A 32 39.89 -5.81 2.96
C LYS A 32 38.75 -6.83 2.97
N ALA A 33 39.06 -8.11 3.22
CA ALA A 33 38.06 -9.17 3.30
C ALA A 33 37.09 -8.95 4.47
N SER A 34 37.59 -8.48 5.62
CA SER A 34 36.79 -8.16 6.80
C SER A 34 35.83 -6.98 6.54
N SER A 35 36.32 -5.90 5.90
CA SER A 35 35.47 -4.77 5.49
C SER A 35 34.34 -5.23 4.56
N ARG A 36 34.68 -6.03 3.54
CA ARG A 36 33.68 -6.53 2.59
C ARG A 36 32.66 -7.45 3.26
N LYS A 37 33.09 -8.30 4.18
CA LYS A 37 32.20 -9.15 4.98
C LYS A 37 31.21 -8.30 5.80
N MET A 38 31.70 -7.25 6.46
CA MET A 38 30.87 -6.34 7.24
C MET A 38 29.82 -5.62 6.36
N GLU A 39 30.23 -5.11 5.20
CA GLU A 39 29.31 -4.48 4.23
C GLU A 39 28.19 -5.43 3.81
N LEU A 40 28.53 -6.67 3.44
CA LEU A 40 27.55 -7.68 3.02
C LEU A 40 26.62 -8.09 4.17
N GLN A 41 27.14 -8.24 5.39
CA GLN A 41 26.30 -8.53 6.56
C GLN A 41 25.31 -7.40 6.86
N ASN A 42 25.74 -6.14 6.73
CA ASN A 42 24.86 -4.99 6.92
C ASN A 42 23.79 -4.92 5.82
N PHE A 43 24.17 -5.23 4.57
CA PHE A 43 23.22 -5.29 3.46
C PHE A 43 22.16 -6.38 3.66
N LEU A 44 22.57 -7.58 4.08
CA LEU A 44 21.66 -8.69 4.40
C LEU A 44 20.67 -8.30 5.51
N LYS A 45 21.16 -7.77 6.64
CA LYS A 45 20.30 -7.32 7.74
C LYS A 45 19.28 -6.28 7.29
N ARG A 46 19.68 -5.34 6.43
CA ARG A 46 18.77 -4.33 5.89
C ARG A 46 17.67 -4.97 5.04
N LEU A 47 18.03 -5.84 4.10
CA LEU A 47 17.05 -6.55 3.26
C LEU A 47 16.10 -7.42 4.08
N GLU A 48 16.59 -8.11 5.10
CA GLU A 48 15.76 -8.90 6.02
C GLU A 48 14.75 -8.01 6.76
N SER A 49 15.20 -6.87 7.30
CA SER A 49 14.32 -5.92 8.00
C SER A 49 13.25 -5.31 7.08
N GLU A 50 13.61 -5.03 5.82
CA GLU A 50 12.70 -4.50 4.82
C GLU A 50 11.65 -5.56 4.42
N SER A 51 12.10 -6.79 4.15
CA SER A 51 11.22 -7.92 3.85
C SER A 51 10.21 -8.19 4.98
N GLN A 52 10.66 -8.21 6.23
CA GLN A 52 9.79 -8.36 7.40
C GLN A 52 8.77 -7.23 7.52
N THR A 53 9.17 -5.99 7.20
CA THR A 53 8.28 -4.82 7.23
C THR A 53 7.18 -4.95 6.18
N TRP A 54 7.54 -5.28 4.94
CA TRP A 54 6.57 -5.51 3.87
C TRP A 54 5.65 -6.69 4.16
N GLN A 55 6.18 -7.79 4.70
CA GLN A 55 5.38 -8.94 5.08
C GLN A 55 4.36 -8.60 6.17
N ARG A 56 4.73 -7.76 7.14
CA ARG A 56 3.82 -7.28 8.19
C ARG A 56 2.68 -6.45 7.60
N ILE A 57 3.01 -5.47 6.76
CA ILE A 57 2.02 -4.62 6.07
C ILE A 57 1.07 -5.47 5.23
N ALA A 58 1.60 -6.47 4.51
CA ALA A 58 0.78 -7.40 3.72
C ALA A 58 -0.22 -8.17 4.61
N LYS A 59 0.25 -8.74 5.73
CA LYS A 59 -0.63 -9.46 6.68
C LYS A 59 -1.69 -8.55 7.31
N GLU A 60 -1.34 -7.32 7.66
CA GLU A 60 -2.29 -6.34 8.19
C GLU A 60 -3.37 -5.99 7.15
N ASN A 61 -2.96 -5.79 5.89
CA ASN A 61 -3.88 -5.55 4.77
C ASN A 61 -4.79 -6.77 4.53
N GLU A 62 -4.23 -7.98 4.53
CA GLU A 62 -5.00 -9.23 4.39
C GLU A 62 -6.05 -9.37 5.50
N ALA A 63 -5.67 -9.11 6.75
CA ALA A 63 -6.58 -9.15 7.90
C ALA A 63 -7.70 -8.10 7.78
N MET A 64 -7.36 -6.89 7.33
CA MET A 64 -8.34 -5.84 7.05
C MET A 64 -9.33 -6.27 5.96
N VAL A 65 -8.84 -6.80 4.84
CA VAL A 65 -9.66 -7.31 3.73
C VAL A 65 -10.56 -8.45 4.20
N ALA A 66 -10.04 -9.39 5.00
CA ALA A 66 -10.82 -10.48 5.58
C ALA A 66 -11.98 -9.94 6.43
N SER A 67 -11.71 -9.01 7.35
CA SER A 67 -12.75 -8.39 8.20
C SER A 67 -13.82 -7.65 7.39
N LEU A 68 -13.41 -6.89 6.37
CA LEU A 68 -14.33 -6.21 5.46
C LEU A 68 -15.19 -7.22 4.68
N ASN A 69 -14.59 -8.28 4.13
CA ASN A 69 -15.30 -9.32 3.41
C ASN A 69 -16.30 -10.07 4.31
N SER A 70 -15.92 -10.40 5.55
CA SER A 70 -16.85 -11.00 6.52
C SER A 70 -18.03 -10.06 6.82
N THR A 71 -17.79 -8.76 6.92
CA THR A 71 -18.84 -7.76 7.15
C THR A 71 -19.78 -7.66 5.95
N ILE A 72 -19.24 -7.66 4.72
CA ILE A 72 -20.04 -7.69 3.49
C ILE A 72 -20.87 -8.97 3.40
N GLY A 73 -20.31 -10.12 3.78
CA GLY A 73 -21.03 -11.40 3.85
C GLY A 73 -22.25 -11.35 4.76
N ARG A 74 -22.07 -10.88 6.01
CA ARG A 74 -23.18 -10.71 6.96
C ARG A 74 -24.28 -9.77 6.45
N LEU A 75 -23.90 -8.66 5.81
CA LEU A 75 -24.88 -7.72 5.24
C LEU A 75 -25.68 -8.35 4.08
N ARG A 76 -25.05 -9.20 3.27
CA ARG A 76 -25.74 -9.93 2.19
C ARG A 76 -26.71 -10.96 2.74
N GLU A 77 -26.31 -11.72 3.76
CA GLU A 77 -27.17 -12.69 4.44
C GLU A 77 -28.37 -12.01 5.12
N SER A 78 -28.13 -10.89 5.81
CA SER A 78 -29.20 -10.09 6.42
C SER A 78 -30.18 -9.50 5.39
N ALA A 79 -29.71 -9.16 4.18
CA ALA A 79 -30.58 -8.69 3.09
C ALA A 79 -31.35 -9.84 2.41
N GLY A 80 -30.82 -11.08 2.44
CA GLY A 80 -31.50 -12.28 1.93
C GLY A 80 -32.57 -12.82 2.89
N ASN A 81 -32.36 -12.66 4.21
CA ASN A 81 -33.29 -13.14 5.24
C ASN A 81 -34.50 -12.19 5.45
N ALA A 82 -34.48 -10.99 4.86
CA ALA A 82 -35.62 -10.06 4.88
C ALA A 82 -36.77 -10.45 3.92
N ALA A 83 -36.60 -11.51 3.11
CA ALA A 83 -37.61 -11.97 2.15
C ALA A 83 -38.51 -13.10 2.67
N GLN A 84 -38.32 -13.59 3.91
CA GLN A 84 -39.10 -14.72 4.43
C GLN A 84 -39.82 -14.47 5.75
N ASP A 85 -39.71 -13.28 6.37
CA ASP A 85 -40.27 -13.09 7.72
C ASP A 85 -40.80 -11.66 8.00
N ALA A 86 -41.66 -11.15 7.11
CA ALA A 86 -42.46 -9.94 7.41
C ALA A 86 -43.73 -9.85 6.54
N GLU A 87 -44.74 -10.66 6.85
CA GLU A 87 -46.12 -10.17 6.82
C GLU A 87 -46.27 -9.16 7.97
N SER A 88 -46.06 -7.87 7.71
CA SER A 88 -46.59 -6.82 8.61
C SER A 88 -46.58 -5.43 7.97
N CYS A 89 -47.77 -5.02 7.55
CA CYS A 89 -48.37 -3.70 7.72
C CYS A 89 -47.48 -2.46 7.59
N CYS A 90 -47.56 -1.80 6.42
CA CYS A 90 -47.57 -0.34 6.32
C CYS A 90 -48.47 0.08 5.14
N GLU A 91 -49.79 -0.01 5.33
CA GLU A 91 -50.72 0.85 4.59
C GLU A 91 -50.54 2.28 5.12
N ASN A 92 -50.21 3.23 4.25
CA ASN A 92 -50.97 4.47 4.22
C ASN A 92 -51.02 5.06 2.81
N ARG A 93 -52.24 5.44 2.45
CA ARG A 93 -52.77 5.83 1.14
C ARG A 93 -52.41 7.26 0.74
N GLN A 94 -52.55 7.48 -0.58
CA GLN A 94 -52.95 8.69 -1.33
C GLN A 94 -51.91 9.02 -2.42
N ASP A 95 -52.21 9.18 -3.72
CA ASP A 95 -53.40 8.96 -4.54
C ASP A 95 -52.89 8.90 -6.00
N MET A 96 -53.70 8.31 -6.88
CA MET A 96 -53.55 8.09 -8.32
C MET A 96 -52.79 9.16 -9.13
N GLU A 97 -51.94 8.70 -10.05
CA GLU A 97 -52.25 8.78 -11.50
C GLU A 97 -51.31 7.89 -12.33
N GLU A 98 -51.85 7.42 -13.44
CA GLU A 98 -51.61 6.13 -14.06
C GLU A 98 -50.62 6.18 -15.24
N ASN A 99 -49.92 5.06 -15.46
CA ASN A 99 -49.28 4.62 -16.71
C ASN A 99 -48.15 5.46 -17.34
N THR A 100 -46.93 4.98 -17.16
CA THR A 100 -46.26 4.23 -18.25
C THR A 100 -45.06 3.47 -17.72
N SER A 101 -45.12 2.17 -17.97
CA SER A 101 -44.08 1.16 -17.77
C SER A 101 -42.87 1.44 -18.65
N GLU A 102 -41.96 2.26 -18.17
CA GLU A 102 -40.55 2.22 -18.57
C GLU A 102 -39.73 2.24 -17.29
N LYS A 103 -38.74 1.34 -17.24
CA LYS A 103 -37.72 1.26 -16.18
C LYS A 103 -37.26 2.67 -15.81
N ARG A 104 -37.85 3.28 -14.77
CA ARG A 104 -37.34 4.51 -14.17
C ARG A 104 -36.02 4.13 -13.53
N LYS A 105 -34.96 4.09 -14.35
CA LYS A 105 -33.58 4.31 -13.89
C LYS A 105 -33.71 5.55 -13.01
N ARG A 106 -33.68 5.39 -11.69
CA ARG A 106 -33.71 6.51 -10.75
C ARG A 106 -32.47 7.35 -11.10
N LYS A 107 -32.64 8.35 -11.97
CA LYS A 107 -31.54 9.22 -12.42
C LYS A 107 -31.03 9.90 -11.16
N MET A 108 -29.80 9.58 -10.77
CA MET A 108 -29.17 10.17 -9.59
C MET A 108 -29.10 11.68 -9.80
N VAL A 109 -29.73 12.47 -8.94
CA VAL A 109 -29.71 13.95 -9.02
C VAL A 109 -28.48 14.48 -8.27
N CYS A 110 -27.86 15.54 -8.77
CA CYS A 110 -26.72 16.21 -8.14
C CYS A 110 -27.10 16.70 -6.74
N LYS A 111 -26.30 16.33 -5.74
CA LYS A 111 -26.53 16.67 -4.33
C LYS A 111 -26.18 18.11 -3.96
N CYS A 112 -25.56 18.86 -4.87
CA CYS A 112 -25.20 20.27 -4.65
C CYS A 112 -26.29 21.22 -5.17
N CYS A 113 -26.71 21.07 -6.43
CA CYS A 113 -27.74 21.94 -7.03
C CYS A 113 -29.16 21.37 -7.01
N ASN A 114 -29.32 20.06 -6.73
CA ASN A 114 -30.60 19.33 -6.77
C ASN A 114 -31.41 19.50 -8.08
N SER A 115 -30.78 19.98 -9.15
CA SER A 115 -31.44 20.34 -10.42
C SER A 115 -30.99 19.46 -11.58
N ARG A 116 -29.68 19.22 -11.70
CA ARG A 116 -29.07 18.43 -12.78
C ARG A 116 -28.81 17.00 -12.34
N ASN A 117 -28.67 16.09 -13.30
CA ASN A 117 -28.23 14.73 -13.02
C ASN A 117 -26.79 14.73 -12.50
N SER A 118 -26.51 13.85 -11.54
CA SER A 118 -25.15 13.50 -11.17
C SER A 118 -24.49 12.80 -12.35
N SER A 119 -23.36 13.34 -12.79
CA SER A 119 -22.55 12.82 -13.88
C SER A 119 -21.07 12.69 -13.51
N VAL A 120 -20.70 13.02 -12.27
CA VAL A 120 -19.32 12.99 -11.80
C VAL A 120 -19.16 12.08 -10.58
N VAL A 121 -18.16 11.20 -10.66
CA VAL A 121 -17.69 10.32 -9.60
C VAL A 121 -16.52 10.97 -8.87
N MET A 122 -16.65 11.14 -7.56
CA MET A 122 -15.62 11.67 -6.67
C MET A 122 -14.60 10.59 -6.28
N LEU A 123 -13.29 10.82 -6.46
CA LEU A 123 -12.22 9.92 -6.00
C LEU A 123 -11.54 10.46 -4.74
N PRO A 124 -11.22 9.59 -3.76
CA PRO A 124 -11.23 8.11 -3.84
C PRO A 124 -12.53 7.41 -3.42
N CYS A 125 -13.54 8.13 -2.92
CA CYS A 125 -14.74 7.50 -2.32
C CYS A 125 -15.72 6.87 -3.32
N ARG A 126 -15.58 7.14 -4.63
CA ARG A 126 -16.38 6.60 -5.75
C ARG A 126 -17.89 6.94 -5.71
N HIS A 127 -18.29 7.98 -5.00
CA HIS A 127 -19.68 8.44 -5.02
C HIS A 127 -19.99 9.26 -6.27
N LEU A 128 -21.02 8.84 -7.02
CA LEU A 128 -21.66 9.61 -8.09
C LEU A 128 -22.68 10.58 -7.47
N CYS A 129 -22.29 11.84 -7.26
CA CYS A 129 -23.08 12.77 -6.43
C CYS A 129 -23.09 14.23 -6.90
N SER A 130 -22.28 14.59 -7.89
CA SER A 130 -22.18 15.94 -8.46
C SER A 130 -22.45 15.94 -9.97
N CYS A 131 -22.97 17.05 -10.49
CA CYS A 131 -22.95 17.33 -11.93
C CYS A 131 -21.64 18.07 -12.29
N LYS A 132 -21.29 18.12 -13.58
CA LYS A 132 -20.08 18.81 -14.07
C LYS A 132 -19.89 20.21 -13.51
N ASP A 133 -20.95 21.00 -13.50
CA ASP A 133 -20.86 22.42 -13.11
C ASP A 133 -20.69 22.61 -11.59
N CYS A 134 -21.24 21.70 -10.79
CA CYS A 134 -21.09 21.77 -9.34
C CYS A 134 -19.74 21.21 -8.89
N GLU A 135 -19.18 20.27 -9.65
CA GLU A 135 -17.94 19.58 -9.30
C GLU A 135 -16.78 20.54 -9.04
N VAL A 136 -16.64 21.58 -9.87
CA VAL A 136 -15.50 22.51 -9.77
C VAL A 136 -15.43 23.26 -8.44
N PHE A 137 -16.54 23.35 -7.70
CA PHE A 137 -16.63 24.07 -6.42
C PHE A 137 -16.58 23.15 -5.19
N LEU A 138 -16.45 21.84 -5.37
CA LEU A 138 -16.50 20.87 -4.28
C LEU A 138 -15.09 20.38 -3.89
N ASP A 139 -14.61 20.69 -2.70
CA ASP A 139 -13.33 20.15 -2.19
C ASP A 139 -13.47 18.80 -1.47
N SER A 140 -14.71 18.37 -1.22
CA SER A 140 -15.01 17.08 -0.58
C SER A 140 -16.31 16.49 -1.09
N CYS A 141 -16.47 15.18 -0.95
CA CYS A 141 -17.67 14.46 -1.36
C CYS A 141 -18.89 14.88 -0.52
N PRO A 142 -20.00 15.36 -1.13
CA PRO A 142 -21.24 15.71 -0.42
C PRO A 142 -21.90 14.54 0.34
N VAL A 143 -21.53 13.29 0.02
CA VAL A 143 -22.12 12.09 0.62
C VAL A 143 -21.35 11.64 1.86
N CYS A 144 -20.03 11.47 1.76
CA CYS A 144 -19.21 10.87 2.80
C CYS A 144 -18.10 11.78 3.34
N ARG A 145 -18.04 13.04 2.88
CA ARG A 145 -17.08 14.08 3.31
C ARG A 145 -15.61 13.75 3.05
N THR A 146 -15.30 12.70 2.29
CA THR A 146 -13.94 12.40 1.86
C THR A 146 -13.40 13.53 0.98
N VAL A 147 -12.17 13.98 1.25
CA VAL A 147 -11.49 15.02 0.46
C VAL A 147 -11.36 14.58 -1.00
N LYS A 148 -11.74 15.48 -1.91
CA LYS A 148 -11.64 15.27 -3.35
C LYS A 148 -10.18 15.28 -3.77
N LYS A 149 -9.74 14.21 -4.44
CA LYS A 149 -8.40 14.13 -5.06
C LYS A 149 -8.44 14.16 -6.58
N ALA A 150 -9.49 13.59 -7.15
CA ALA A 150 -9.72 13.53 -8.59
C ALA A 150 -11.20 13.24 -8.85
N THR A 151 -11.61 13.40 -10.10
CA THR A 151 -12.99 13.20 -10.55
C THR A 151 -13.01 12.44 -11.85
N VAL A 152 -14.03 11.61 -12.05
CA VAL A 152 -14.26 10.91 -13.32
C VAL A 152 -15.67 11.22 -13.77
N GLU A 153 -15.81 11.66 -15.02
CA GLU A 153 -17.13 11.78 -15.64
C GLU A 153 -17.68 10.37 -15.94
N ALA A 154 -18.88 10.09 -15.47
CA ALA A 154 -19.59 8.87 -15.79
C ALA A 154 -20.29 9.01 -17.14
N LEU A 155 -20.10 8.04 -18.02
CA LEU A 155 -20.90 7.86 -19.22
C LEU A 155 -22.17 7.08 -18.79
N ILE A 156 -23.31 7.77 -18.67
CA ILE A 156 -24.56 7.24 -18.09
C ILE A 156 -25.69 7.25 -19.12
#